data_AF-A0A956HZN9-F1
#
_entry.id   AF-A0A956HZN9-F1
#
_cell.length_a   1.000
_cell.length_b   1.000
_cell.length_c   1.000
_cell.angle_alpha   90.00
_cell.angle_beta   90.00
_cell.angle_gamma   90.00
#
_symmetry.space_group_name_H-M   'P 1'
#
loop_
_entity.id
_entity.type
_entity.pdbx_description
1 polymer ?
#
loop_
_entity_poly.entity_id
_entity_poly.type
_entity_poly.pdbx_seq_one_letter_code
_entity_poly.pdbx_strand_id
1 'polypeptide(L)'
;MNQNEKVAEPAGTAYQESRMQALSAPLPVSIRLPERSFGMLAVLVVCAVAAVTFGCPHGDGSTPPSKLPLITSSNPRAEADYRDAEQRLEEGDPDGAESRFRTFLSTYAKDPLVVLAKLNLGRILLARGEPSEALPLFREVEKHSDAVVRDRGRFYEAIALAASGAHAEAVARMRPYINRTIDPEETALLLDTLAKTEMLIGNRAEAVLALDALARSEVPDPIKQDAKRRALALVDEGTDADLARMVAILDQRGIAWPAATKRALRNAFTSSDMARVRELATLLQDHGVDIDDELTAMAVRAEQTEEVDSRAIGAILPLTGRAREVGEDALRGLLLALGLPADGPANKDALRLVFRDDGGDPARTRAAVDELVSTHRVIAIIGPLAGATAQAAAERASELGVPMIALTPTKPAESPWISQLMLSPDAEARDLVGHAVRTGARRFVVAHSESPYGIALANAAEATIRATGAELALRLPYPADTANFAPL
;
A
#
# COMPACT_ATOMS: atom_id res chain seq x y z
N MET A 1 52.62 27.02 -57.51
CA MET A 1 51.79 26.15 -58.36
C MET A 1 51.62 24.85 -57.59
N ASN A 2 50.55 24.71 -56.79
CA ASN A 2 49.25 24.10 -57.15
C ASN A 2 49.41 22.67 -57.71
N GLN A 3 48.74 21.62 -57.22
CA GLN A 3 47.43 21.57 -56.56
C GLN A 3 47.22 20.26 -55.79
N ASN A 4 46.34 20.36 -54.78
CA ASN A 4 45.77 19.32 -53.93
C ASN A 4 45.32 18.03 -54.65
N GLU A 5 45.73 16.88 -54.12
CA GLU A 5 44.97 15.63 -54.20
C GLU A 5 44.33 15.35 -52.84
N LYS A 6 43.05 15.68 -52.72
CA LYS A 6 42.18 15.20 -51.64
C LYS A 6 41.99 13.69 -51.85
N VAL A 7 42.58 12.88 -50.97
CA VAL A 7 42.21 11.48 -50.83
C VAL A 7 40.76 11.44 -50.34
N ALA A 8 39.86 10.97 -51.18
CA ALA A 8 38.47 10.72 -50.82
C ALA A 8 38.43 9.56 -49.81
N GLU A 9 37.90 9.83 -48.62
CA GLU A 9 37.49 8.77 -47.68
C GLU A 9 36.46 7.85 -48.37
N PRO A 10 36.53 6.52 -48.14
CA PRO A 10 35.58 5.61 -48.75
C PRO A 10 34.19 5.85 -48.15
N ALA A 11 33.20 6.09 -49.02
CA ALA A 11 31.78 6.25 -48.72
C ALA A 11 31.11 5.06 -47.95
N GLY A 12 31.90 4.08 -47.52
CA GLY A 12 31.46 2.93 -46.74
C GLY A 12 31.32 3.21 -45.25
N THR A 13 32.18 4.02 -44.61
CA THR A 13 32.14 4.21 -43.14
C THR A 13 30.93 5.01 -42.67
N ALA A 14 30.57 6.09 -43.37
CA ALA A 14 29.39 6.89 -43.06
C ALA A 14 28.06 6.12 -43.29
N TYR A 15 28.01 5.25 -44.30
CA TYR A 15 26.87 4.37 -44.54
C TYR A 15 26.72 3.27 -43.46
N GLN A 16 27.85 2.78 -42.93
CA GLN A 16 27.86 1.77 -41.87
C GLN A 16 27.45 2.36 -40.51
N GLU A 17 27.80 3.62 -40.25
CA GLU A 17 27.33 4.36 -39.08
C GLU A 17 25.84 4.73 -39.19
N SER A 18 25.36 5.14 -40.37
CA SER A 18 23.93 5.45 -40.57
C SER A 18 23.04 4.20 -40.49
N ARG A 19 23.49 3.04 -40.97
CA ARG A 19 22.71 1.78 -40.90
C ARG A 19 22.55 1.24 -39.48
N MET A 20 23.50 1.55 -38.60
CA MET A 20 23.39 1.26 -37.16
C MET A 20 22.47 2.27 -36.45
N GLN A 21 22.29 3.47 -37.01
CA GLN A 21 21.30 4.46 -36.58
C GLN A 21 19.87 4.17 -37.12
N ALA A 22 19.74 3.55 -38.29
CA ALA A 22 18.47 3.17 -38.93
C ALA A 22 17.68 2.13 -38.12
N LEU A 23 18.39 1.15 -37.55
CA LEU A 23 17.81 0.15 -36.66
C LEU A 23 17.30 0.75 -35.34
N SER A 24 17.82 1.93 -34.97
CA SER A 24 17.42 2.78 -33.84
C SER A 24 16.54 3.98 -34.25
N ALA A 25 15.95 3.97 -35.45
CA ALA A 25 14.98 5.00 -35.82
C ALA A 25 13.72 4.85 -34.94
N PRO A 26 13.23 5.95 -34.33
CA PRO A 26 12.18 5.88 -33.32
C PRO A 26 10.87 5.37 -33.94
N LEU A 27 10.38 4.24 -33.42
CA LEU A 27 8.97 3.88 -33.60
C LEU A 27 8.12 4.73 -32.65
N PRO A 28 6.91 5.14 -33.04
CA PRO A 28 6.00 5.80 -32.13
C PRO A 28 5.79 4.90 -30.90
N VAL A 29 6.20 5.41 -29.73
CA VAL A 29 6.37 4.72 -28.42
C VAL A 29 5.05 4.16 -27.83
N SER A 30 3.97 4.09 -28.60
CA SER A 30 2.67 3.61 -28.13
C SER A 30 2.22 2.36 -28.90
N ILE A 31 2.59 1.18 -28.39
CA ILE A 31 1.78 -0.01 -28.66
C ILE A 31 0.45 0.19 -27.94
N ARG A 32 -0.63 0.38 -28.72
CA ARG A 32 -1.99 0.40 -28.19
C ARG A 32 -2.37 -1.03 -27.81
N LEU A 33 -2.33 -1.33 -26.51
CA LEU A 33 -3.05 -2.48 -25.98
C LEU A 33 -4.55 -2.14 -25.95
N PRO A 34 -5.45 -3.12 -26.10
CA PRO A 34 -6.88 -2.86 -26.00
C PRO A 34 -7.25 -2.44 -24.57
N GLU A 35 -7.36 -1.12 -24.33
CA GLU A 35 -7.80 -0.56 -23.06
C GLU A 35 -9.33 -0.41 -23.01
N ARG A 36 -9.94 -0.74 -21.85
CA ARG A 36 -11.26 -0.22 -21.49
C ARG A 36 -11.12 1.25 -21.09
N SER A 37 -11.20 2.12 -22.11
CA SER A 37 -11.54 3.55 -22.06
C SER A 37 -11.16 4.34 -20.80
N PHE A 38 -9.98 4.98 -20.82
CA PHE A 38 -9.73 6.23 -20.09
C PHE A 38 -8.79 7.17 -20.88
N GLY A 39 -9.27 8.39 -21.14
CA GLY A 39 -8.51 9.66 -21.32
C GLY A 39 -7.28 9.72 -22.25
N MET A 40 -7.49 10.23 -23.46
CA MET A 40 -6.48 10.64 -24.46
C MET A 40 -5.57 11.80 -23.99
N LEU A 41 -4.25 11.69 -24.18
CA LEU A 41 -3.37 12.85 -24.37
C LEU A 41 -2.22 12.50 -25.34
N ALA A 42 -2.20 13.18 -26.49
CA ALA A 42 -1.14 13.10 -27.48
C ALA A 42 -0.02 14.10 -27.13
N VAL A 43 1.24 13.69 -27.20
CA VAL A 43 2.40 14.58 -27.16
C VAL A 43 3.31 14.27 -28.35
N LEU A 44 3.42 15.26 -29.24
CA LEU A 44 4.43 15.37 -30.29
C LEU A 44 5.81 15.57 -29.66
N VAL A 45 6.82 14.85 -30.14
CA VAL A 45 8.23 15.19 -29.86
C VAL A 45 9.00 15.33 -31.16
N VAL A 46 9.64 16.49 -31.27
CA VAL A 46 10.57 16.97 -32.30
C VAL A 46 11.95 16.36 -32.04
N CYS A 47 12.61 15.91 -33.11
CA CYS A 47 13.97 15.39 -33.10
C CYS A 47 15.01 16.43 -32.67
N ALA A 48 15.95 16.03 -31.81
CA ALA A 48 17.21 16.73 -31.61
C ALA A 48 18.36 15.72 -31.53
N VAL A 49 19.33 15.93 -32.43
CA VAL A 49 20.60 15.22 -32.58
C VAL A 49 21.54 15.56 -31.42
N ALA A 50 22.27 14.56 -30.90
CA ALA A 50 23.57 14.79 -30.27
C ALA A 50 24.45 13.53 -30.36
N ALA A 51 25.60 13.68 -31.04
CA ALA A 51 26.69 12.74 -31.08
C ALA A 51 27.54 12.83 -29.80
N VAL A 52 27.95 11.70 -29.21
CA VAL A 52 29.07 11.67 -28.25
C VAL A 52 29.91 10.39 -28.43
N THR A 53 31.20 10.63 -28.26
CA THR A 53 32.42 9.84 -28.46
C THR A 53 32.59 8.61 -27.58
N PHE A 54 33.27 7.59 -28.13
CA PHE A 54 33.67 6.36 -27.47
C PHE A 54 34.68 6.57 -26.34
N GLY A 55 34.33 6.10 -25.13
CA GLY A 55 35.28 5.65 -24.12
C GLY A 55 35.21 4.12 -24.01
N CYS A 56 36.33 3.43 -24.12
CA CYS A 56 36.39 1.96 -23.99
C CYS A 56 36.32 1.51 -22.52
N PRO A 57 35.62 0.40 -22.23
CA PRO A 57 35.97 -0.46 -21.10
C PRO A 57 36.39 -1.87 -21.55
N HIS A 58 37.36 -2.41 -20.81
CA HIS A 58 37.94 -3.74 -20.95
C HIS A 58 37.09 -4.80 -20.23
N GLY A 59 36.90 -5.95 -20.91
CA GLY A 59 36.87 -7.33 -20.39
C GLY A 59 36.03 -7.73 -19.18
N ASP A 60 34.95 -8.49 -19.42
CA ASP A 60 34.81 -9.88 -18.96
C ASP A 60 34.03 -10.70 -20.01
N GLY A 61 34.20 -12.03 -20.00
CA GLY A 61 33.75 -12.96 -21.04
C GLY A 61 32.24 -13.27 -21.06
N SER A 62 31.38 -12.31 -20.72
CA SER A 62 29.93 -12.42 -20.87
C SER A 62 29.41 -11.33 -21.81
N THR A 63 29.68 -11.46 -23.11
CA THR A 63 29.31 -10.46 -24.11
C THR A 63 27.79 -10.22 -24.09
N PRO A 64 27.31 -9.02 -23.74
CA PRO A 64 25.89 -8.69 -23.90
C PRO A 64 25.61 -8.63 -25.41
N PRO A 65 24.37 -8.93 -25.89
CA PRO A 65 24.05 -8.86 -27.32
C PRO A 65 24.05 -7.40 -27.78
N SER A 66 25.25 -6.88 -28.04
CA SER A 66 25.54 -5.50 -28.41
C SER A 66 25.50 -5.38 -29.92
N LYS A 67 24.32 -4.95 -30.39
CA LYS A 67 23.96 -4.68 -31.79
C LYS A 67 23.79 -5.95 -32.63
N LEU A 68 22.79 -5.92 -33.52
CA LEU A 68 22.60 -7.00 -34.49
C LEU A 68 23.90 -7.19 -35.29
N PRO A 69 24.27 -8.44 -35.62
CA PRO A 69 25.44 -8.67 -36.45
C PRO A 69 25.26 -7.96 -37.79
N LEU A 70 26.38 -7.56 -38.40
CA LEU A 70 26.35 -6.97 -39.72
C LEU A 70 25.93 -8.04 -40.75
N ILE A 71 24.71 -7.94 -41.25
CA ILE A 71 24.16 -8.84 -42.29
C ILE A 71 24.12 -8.07 -43.61
N THR A 72 24.96 -8.42 -44.58
CA THR A 72 25.00 -7.77 -45.90
C THR A 72 24.51 -8.71 -46.99
N SER A 73 23.93 -8.15 -48.05
CA SER A 73 23.68 -8.92 -49.27
C SER A 73 24.85 -8.81 -50.25
N SER A 74 25.20 -9.92 -50.91
CA SER A 74 26.10 -9.90 -52.07
C SER A 74 25.40 -9.44 -53.34
N ASN A 75 24.08 -9.21 -53.31
CA ASN A 75 23.28 -8.71 -54.43
C ASN A 75 23.06 -7.20 -54.27
N PRO A 76 23.67 -6.36 -55.14
CA PRO A 76 23.56 -4.90 -55.03
C PRO A 76 22.12 -4.37 -55.17
N ARG A 77 21.26 -5.08 -55.91
CA ARG A 77 19.84 -4.68 -56.05
C ARG A 77 19.05 -4.97 -54.78
N ALA A 78 19.29 -6.13 -54.17
CA ALA A 78 18.68 -6.46 -52.87
C ALA A 78 19.14 -5.46 -51.80
N GLU A 79 20.43 -5.15 -51.75
CA GLU A 79 20.95 -4.16 -50.81
C GLU A 79 20.30 -2.78 -51.03
N ALA A 80 20.14 -2.33 -52.28
CA ALA A 80 19.49 -1.05 -52.60
C ALA A 80 17.99 -1.03 -52.26
N ASP A 81 17.25 -2.08 -52.61
CA ASP A 81 15.80 -2.18 -52.33
C ASP A 81 15.50 -2.26 -50.83
N TYR A 82 16.35 -2.96 -50.07
CA TYR A 82 16.27 -2.99 -48.61
C TYR A 82 16.55 -1.60 -48.01
N ARG A 83 17.56 -0.90 -48.54
CA ARG A 83 17.93 0.44 -48.09
C ARG A 83 16.82 1.47 -48.35
N ASP A 84 16.12 1.38 -49.47
CA ASP A 84 14.94 2.23 -49.76
C ASP A 84 13.83 1.99 -48.73
N ALA A 85 13.63 0.75 -48.28
CA ALA A 85 12.67 0.42 -47.23
C ALA A 85 13.06 1.00 -45.87
N GLU A 86 14.35 0.92 -45.49
CA GLU A 86 14.87 1.52 -44.26
C GLU A 86 14.81 3.06 -44.28
N GLN A 87 15.21 3.68 -45.38
CA GLN A 87 15.19 5.13 -45.53
C GLN A 87 13.78 5.70 -45.35
N ARG A 88 12.75 5.00 -45.87
CA ARG A 88 11.35 5.39 -45.65
C ARG A 88 10.95 5.34 -44.18
N LEU A 89 11.45 4.39 -43.40
CA LEU A 89 11.22 4.39 -41.95
C LEU A 89 11.87 5.59 -41.28
N GLU A 90 13.11 5.92 -41.65
CA GLU A 90 13.83 7.08 -41.12
C GLU A 90 13.13 8.41 -41.47
N GLU A 91 12.52 8.48 -42.65
CA GLU A 91 11.74 9.63 -43.13
C GLU A 91 10.33 9.71 -42.49
N GLY A 92 9.95 8.73 -41.68
CA GLY A 92 8.63 8.69 -41.04
C GLY A 92 7.49 8.25 -41.96
N ASP A 93 7.80 7.48 -43.02
CA ASP A 93 6.85 6.85 -43.95
C ASP A 93 6.73 5.33 -43.69
N PRO A 94 6.05 4.91 -42.60
CA PRO A 94 5.91 3.49 -42.27
C PRO A 94 5.06 2.73 -43.29
N ASP A 95 4.11 3.38 -43.97
CA ASP A 95 3.27 2.76 -44.99
C ASP A 95 4.08 2.42 -46.25
N GLY A 96 4.90 3.36 -46.72
CA GLY A 96 5.81 3.10 -47.83
C GLY A 96 6.88 2.07 -47.47
N ALA A 97 7.44 2.15 -46.26
CA ALA A 97 8.39 1.15 -45.78
C ALA A 97 7.78 -0.25 -45.73
N GLU A 98 6.54 -0.39 -45.24
CA GLU A 98 5.82 -1.67 -45.23
C GLU A 98 5.71 -2.26 -46.64
N SER A 99 5.25 -1.45 -47.59
CA SER A 99 5.10 -1.85 -49.00
C SER A 99 6.43 -2.35 -49.59
N ARG A 100 7.52 -1.64 -49.29
CA ARG A 100 8.87 -2.02 -49.71
C ARG A 100 9.36 -3.29 -49.03
N PHE A 101 9.19 -3.46 -47.73
CA PHE A 101 9.57 -4.69 -47.04
C PHE A 101 8.78 -5.91 -47.54
N ARG A 102 7.47 -5.78 -47.78
CA ARG A 102 6.66 -6.87 -48.36
C ARG A 102 7.16 -7.25 -49.76
N THR A 103 7.45 -6.25 -50.60
CA THR A 103 8.03 -6.46 -51.94
C THR A 103 9.41 -7.11 -51.87
N PHE A 104 10.24 -6.68 -50.91
CA PHE A 104 11.56 -7.25 -50.67
C PHE A 104 11.45 -8.74 -50.32
N LEU A 105 10.56 -9.08 -49.38
CA LEU A 105 10.35 -10.47 -48.93
C LEU A 105 9.84 -11.38 -50.04
N SER A 106 9.00 -10.88 -50.96
CA SER A 106 8.55 -11.66 -52.12
C SER A 106 9.62 -11.81 -53.21
N THR A 107 10.46 -10.80 -53.40
CA THR A 107 11.44 -10.74 -54.50
C THR A 107 12.74 -11.48 -54.15
N TYR A 108 13.17 -11.38 -52.90
CA TYR A 108 14.49 -11.84 -52.43
C TYR A 108 14.38 -12.89 -51.34
N ALA A 109 13.46 -13.85 -51.45
CA ALA A 109 13.09 -14.79 -50.38
C ALA A 109 14.23 -15.62 -49.73
N LYS A 110 15.40 -15.73 -50.39
CA LYS A 110 16.59 -16.46 -49.89
C LYS A 110 17.76 -15.53 -49.52
N ASP A 111 17.59 -14.22 -49.65
CA ASP A 111 18.64 -13.25 -49.39
C ASP A 111 18.91 -13.12 -47.87
N PRO A 112 20.17 -12.95 -47.42
CA PRO A 112 20.50 -12.78 -46.01
C PRO A 112 19.71 -11.65 -45.32
N LEU A 113 19.37 -10.57 -46.03
CA LEU A 113 18.64 -9.43 -45.47
C LEU A 113 17.17 -9.74 -45.16
N VAL A 114 16.62 -10.87 -45.62
CA VAL A 114 15.24 -11.30 -45.34
C VAL A 114 14.95 -11.29 -43.84
N VAL A 115 15.91 -11.67 -43.01
CA VAL A 115 15.71 -11.70 -41.55
C VAL A 115 15.51 -10.31 -40.98
N LEU A 116 16.25 -9.31 -41.48
CA LEU A 116 16.10 -7.92 -41.06
C LEU A 116 14.82 -7.30 -41.63
N ALA A 117 14.45 -7.65 -42.86
CA ALA A 117 13.19 -7.22 -43.48
C ALA A 117 11.97 -7.76 -42.71
N LYS A 118 11.99 -9.04 -42.28
CA LYS A 118 10.97 -9.63 -41.41
C LYS A 118 10.88 -8.90 -40.07
N LEU A 119 12.03 -8.58 -39.46
CA LEU A 119 12.09 -7.88 -38.19
C LEU A 119 11.48 -6.48 -38.28
N ASN A 120 11.89 -5.67 -39.26
CA ASN A 120 11.39 -4.31 -39.46
C ASN A 120 9.91 -4.31 -39.87
N LEU A 121 9.49 -5.20 -40.77
CA LEU A 121 8.07 -5.36 -41.12
C LEU A 121 7.22 -5.73 -39.90
N GLY A 122 7.66 -6.70 -39.10
CA GLY A 122 6.96 -7.09 -37.87
C GLY A 122 6.84 -5.92 -36.88
N ARG A 123 7.89 -5.11 -36.73
CA ARG A 123 7.87 -3.91 -35.88
C ARG A 123 6.85 -2.87 -36.35
N ILE A 124 6.76 -2.63 -37.66
CA ILE A 124 5.76 -1.74 -38.26
C ILE A 124 4.34 -2.25 -37.94
N LEU A 125 4.09 -3.54 -38.19
CA LEU A 125 2.79 -4.15 -37.94
C LEU A 125 2.39 -4.09 -36.46
N LEU A 126 3.35 -4.29 -35.53
CA LEU A 126 3.10 -4.09 -34.10
C LEU A 126 2.73 -2.65 -33.75
N ALA A 127 3.43 -1.66 -34.31
CA ALA A 127 3.13 -0.26 -34.08
C ALA A 127 1.73 0.13 -34.61
N ARG A 128 1.23 -0.57 -35.64
CA ARG A 128 -0.14 -0.42 -36.17
C ARG A 128 -1.21 -1.18 -35.37
N GLY A 129 -0.82 -2.00 -34.40
CA GLY A 129 -1.76 -2.82 -33.63
C GLY A 129 -2.20 -4.09 -34.36
N GLU A 130 -1.35 -4.64 -35.24
CA GLU A 130 -1.60 -5.86 -36.03
C GLU A 130 -0.70 -7.03 -35.56
N PRO A 131 -0.80 -7.47 -34.28
CA PRO A 131 0.11 -8.47 -33.74
C PRO A 131 -0.04 -9.86 -34.39
N SER A 132 -1.21 -10.16 -34.95
CA SER A 132 -1.46 -11.42 -35.68
C SER A 132 -0.62 -11.55 -36.94
N GLU A 133 -0.33 -10.43 -37.63
CA GLU A 133 0.55 -10.43 -38.82
C GLU A 133 2.02 -10.36 -38.43
N ALA A 134 2.34 -9.69 -37.31
CA ALA A 134 3.71 -9.55 -36.83
C ALA A 134 4.30 -10.84 -36.23
N LEU A 135 3.51 -11.57 -35.43
CA LEU A 135 3.91 -12.82 -34.75
C LEU A 135 4.63 -13.84 -35.64
N PRO A 136 4.09 -14.26 -36.81
CA PRO A 136 4.76 -15.23 -37.67
C PRO A 136 6.10 -14.71 -38.21
N LEU A 137 6.27 -13.40 -38.42
CA LEU A 137 7.53 -12.82 -38.85
C LEU A 137 8.62 -12.98 -37.79
N PHE A 138 8.31 -12.68 -36.52
CA PHE A 138 9.27 -12.82 -35.42
C PHE A 138 9.62 -14.28 -35.10
N ARG A 139 8.65 -15.20 -35.20
CA ARG A 139 8.90 -16.65 -35.07
C ARG A 139 9.84 -17.20 -36.14
N GLU A 140 9.80 -16.64 -37.35
CA GLU A 140 10.76 -16.99 -38.39
C GLU A 140 12.14 -16.42 -38.10
N VAL A 141 12.24 -15.22 -37.51
CA VAL A 141 13.52 -14.63 -37.08
C VAL A 141 14.15 -15.43 -35.93
N GLU A 142 13.35 -15.96 -35.00
CA GLU A 142 13.83 -16.84 -33.91
C GLU A 142 14.55 -18.11 -34.43
N LYS A 143 14.27 -18.57 -35.65
CA LYS A 143 14.89 -19.78 -36.22
C LYS A 143 16.30 -19.52 -36.77
N HIS A 144 16.78 -18.28 -36.73
CA HIS A 144 18.07 -17.91 -37.32
C HIS A 144 19.25 -18.64 -36.66
N SER A 145 20.35 -18.86 -37.37
CA SER A 145 21.53 -19.57 -36.83
C SER A 145 22.38 -18.71 -35.89
N ASP A 146 22.36 -17.39 -36.09
CA ASP A 146 23.01 -16.42 -35.20
C ASP A 146 22.20 -16.17 -33.91
N ALA A 147 22.88 -16.24 -32.76
CA ALA A 147 22.25 -16.14 -31.45
C ALA A 147 21.64 -14.76 -31.17
N VAL A 148 22.29 -13.67 -31.59
CA VAL A 148 21.82 -12.30 -31.36
C VAL A 148 20.56 -12.03 -32.18
N VAL A 149 20.53 -12.50 -33.43
CA VAL A 149 19.35 -12.41 -34.29
C VAL A 149 18.18 -13.21 -33.72
N ARG A 150 18.43 -14.43 -33.23
CA ARG A 150 17.38 -15.23 -32.56
C ARG A 150 16.81 -14.54 -31.34
N ASP A 151 17.67 -14.02 -30.47
CA ASP A 151 17.26 -13.32 -29.25
C ASP A 151 16.42 -12.08 -29.59
N ARG A 152 16.76 -11.37 -30.67
CA ARG A 152 15.95 -10.24 -31.17
C ARG A 152 14.58 -10.69 -31.67
N GLY A 153 14.50 -11.80 -32.41
CA GLY A 153 13.23 -12.39 -32.83
C GLY A 153 12.35 -12.77 -31.64
N ARG A 154 12.91 -13.46 -30.65
CA ARG A 154 12.22 -13.85 -29.42
C ARG A 154 11.73 -12.65 -28.60
N PHE A 155 12.54 -11.59 -28.52
CA PHE A 155 12.17 -10.36 -27.84
C PHE A 155 10.89 -9.76 -28.44
N TYR A 156 10.87 -9.51 -29.76
CA TYR A 156 9.69 -8.94 -30.40
C TYR A 156 8.52 -9.92 -30.51
N GLU A 157 8.76 -11.23 -30.55
CA GLU A 157 7.70 -12.23 -30.38
C GLU A 157 7.01 -12.04 -29.02
N ALA A 158 7.77 -11.85 -27.93
CA ALA A 158 7.20 -11.63 -26.61
C ALA A 158 6.35 -10.35 -26.55
N ILE A 159 6.81 -9.26 -27.16
CA ILE A 159 6.03 -8.01 -27.29
C ILE A 159 4.75 -8.24 -28.12
N ALA A 160 4.85 -9.00 -29.21
CA ALA A 160 3.70 -9.33 -30.05
C ALA A 160 2.66 -10.20 -29.32
N LEU A 161 3.11 -11.16 -28.50
CA LEU A 161 2.24 -11.97 -27.63
C LEU A 161 1.50 -11.10 -26.61
N ALA A 162 2.16 -10.09 -26.03
CA ALA A 162 1.51 -9.15 -25.13
C ALA A 162 0.38 -8.39 -25.84
N ALA A 163 0.66 -7.89 -27.05
CA ALA A 163 -0.32 -7.18 -27.88
C ALA A 163 -1.46 -8.08 -28.39
N SER A 164 -1.23 -9.38 -28.60
CA SER A 164 -2.25 -10.33 -29.04
C SER A 164 -3.16 -10.86 -27.93
N GLY A 165 -2.94 -10.46 -26.68
CA GLY A 165 -3.73 -10.91 -25.52
C GLY A 165 -3.18 -12.15 -24.79
N ALA A 166 -2.04 -12.71 -25.22
CA ALA A 166 -1.40 -13.86 -24.58
C ALA A 166 -0.54 -13.42 -23.38
N HIS A 167 -1.14 -12.70 -22.43
CA HIS A 167 -0.43 -11.91 -21.42
C HIS A 167 0.50 -12.73 -20.51
N ALA A 168 0.03 -13.85 -19.96
CA ALA A 168 0.84 -14.68 -19.05
C ALA A 168 2.07 -15.30 -19.77
N GLU A 169 1.90 -15.73 -21.02
CA GLU A 169 3.01 -16.23 -21.83
C GLU A 169 3.98 -15.09 -22.16
N ALA A 170 3.46 -13.93 -22.55
CA ALA A 170 4.26 -12.76 -22.87
C ALA A 170 5.16 -12.33 -21.70
N VAL A 171 4.62 -12.27 -20.47
CA VAL A 171 5.40 -12.00 -19.26
C VAL A 171 6.54 -12.99 -19.08
N ALA A 172 6.25 -14.29 -19.20
CA ALA A 172 7.27 -15.33 -19.05
C ALA A 172 8.39 -15.21 -20.11
N ARG A 173 8.05 -14.78 -21.32
CA ARG A 173 9.00 -14.55 -22.41
C ARG A 173 9.76 -13.24 -22.29
N MET A 174 9.19 -12.21 -21.66
CA MET A 174 9.83 -10.90 -21.46
C MET A 174 10.84 -10.89 -20.29
N ARG A 175 10.56 -11.59 -19.19
CA ARG A 175 11.39 -11.59 -17.97
C ARG A 175 12.89 -11.85 -18.21
N PRO A 176 13.31 -12.79 -19.08
CA PRO A 176 14.72 -13.05 -19.33
C PRO A 176 15.49 -11.88 -19.96
N TYR A 177 14.81 -10.84 -20.45
CA TYR A 177 15.43 -9.67 -21.08
C TYR A 177 15.64 -8.49 -20.12
N ILE A 178 15.10 -8.56 -18.90
CA ILE A 178 15.32 -7.53 -17.88
C ILE A 178 16.83 -7.41 -17.63
N ASN A 179 17.35 -6.17 -17.66
CA ASN A 179 18.77 -5.84 -17.53
C ASN A 179 19.70 -6.39 -18.65
N ARG A 180 19.15 -6.92 -19.76
CA ARG A 180 19.94 -7.37 -20.93
C ARG A 180 19.78 -6.47 -22.15
N THR A 181 18.78 -5.59 -22.17
CA THR A 181 18.58 -4.62 -23.23
C THR A 181 19.64 -3.52 -23.14
N ILE A 182 20.27 -3.22 -24.28
CA ILE A 182 21.35 -2.22 -24.37
C ILE A 182 20.83 -0.94 -25.01
N ASP A 183 19.79 -1.05 -25.84
CA ASP A 183 19.14 0.07 -26.49
C ASP A 183 18.10 0.72 -25.55
N PRO A 184 18.13 2.05 -25.36
CA PRO A 184 17.16 2.76 -24.53
C PRO A 184 15.70 2.58 -24.97
N GLU A 185 15.42 2.52 -26.28
CA GLU A 185 14.07 2.34 -26.81
C GLU A 185 13.56 0.93 -26.55
N GLU A 186 14.40 -0.09 -26.75
CA GLU A 186 14.04 -1.48 -26.43
C GLU A 186 13.86 -1.70 -24.93
N THR A 187 14.68 -1.03 -24.11
CA THR A 187 14.53 -1.04 -22.65
C THR A 187 13.20 -0.41 -22.23
N ALA A 188 12.85 0.74 -22.82
CA ALA A 188 11.57 1.39 -22.58
C ALA A 188 10.40 0.51 -23.03
N LEU A 189 10.47 -0.04 -24.23
CA LEU A 189 9.45 -0.93 -24.80
C LEU A 189 9.24 -2.16 -23.92
N LEU A 190 10.32 -2.82 -23.48
CA LEU A 190 10.27 -4.00 -22.63
C LEU A 190 9.56 -3.71 -21.32
N LEU A 191 10.05 -2.72 -20.58
CA LEU A 191 9.58 -2.45 -19.22
C LEU A 191 8.17 -1.86 -19.21
N ASP A 192 7.83 -1.01 -20.17
CA ASP A 192 6.47 -0.48 -20.31
C ASP A 192 5.48 -1.58 -20.72
N THR A 193 5.85 -2.45 -21.66
CA THR A 193 5.01 -3.59 -22.06
C THR A 193 4.83 -4.57 -20.91
N LEU A 194 5.91 -4.88 -20.17
CA LEU A 194 5.86 -5.74 -19.00
C LEU A 194 4.94 -5.15 -17.92
N ALA A 195 5.07 -3.86 -17.62
CA ALA A 195 4.20 -3.18 -16.65
C ALA A 195 2.72 -3.28 -17.01
N LYS A 196 2.37 -2.95 -18.25
CA LYS A 196 0.99 -3.03 -18.75
C LYS A 196 0.46 -4.47 -18.73
N THR A 197 1.29 -5.43 -19.13
CA THR A 197 0.89 -6.84 -19.19
C THR A 197 0.69 -7.45 -17.81
N GLU A 198 1.57 -7.15 -16.84
CA GLU A 198 1.42 -7.58 -15.44
C GLU A 198 0.14 -6.99 -14.83
N MET A 199 -0.22 -5.74 -15.13
CA MET A 199 -1.52 -5.15 -14.72
C MET A 199 -2.72 -5.92 -15.28
N LEU A 200 -2.68 -6.32 -16.56
CA LEU A 200 -3.78 -7.04 -17.21
C LEU A 200 -4.03 -8.43 -16.60
N ILE A 201 -3.01 -9.05 -16.01
CA ILE A 201 -3.14 -10.33 -15.31
C ILE A 201 -3.32 -10.20 -13.79
N GLY A 202 -3.45 -8.97 -13.27
CA GLY A 202 -3.72 -8.70 -11.86
C GLY A 202 -2.50 -8.64 -10.95
N ASN A 203 -1.28 -8.64 -11.50
CA ASN A 203 -0.03 -8.59 -10.75
C ASN A 203 0.44 -7.15 -10.56
N ARG A 204 -0.27 -6.39 -9.72
CA ARG A 204 -0.03 -4.95 -9.53
C ARG A 204 1.38 -4.66 -9.01
N ALA A 205 1.88 -5.45 -8.07
CA ALA A 205 3.22 -5.24 -7.49
C ALA A 205 4.33 -5.41 -8.55
N GLU A 206 4.20 -6.41 -9.42
CA GLU A 206 5.11 -6.66 -10.54
C GLU A 206 5.04 -5.55 -11.59
N ALA A 207 3.85 -4.99 -11.84
CA ALA A 207 3.71 -3.84 -12.71
C ALA A 207 4.47 -2.61 -12.16
N VAL A 208 4.34 -2.35 -10.85
CA VAL A 208 5.11 -1.28 -10.17
C VAL A 208 6.61 -1.56 -10.24
N LEU A 209 7.04 -2.82 -10.08
CA LEU A 209 8.45 -3.20 -10.23
C LEU A 209 9.01 -2.85 -11.62
N ALA A 210 8.25 -3.15 -12.67
CA ALA A 210 8.66 -2.82 -14.04
C ALA A 210 8.71 -1.30 -14.30
N LEU A 211 7.75 -0.54 -13.77
CA LEU A 211 7.74 0.93 -13.90
C LEU A 211 8.85 1.61 -13.09
N ASP A 212 9.13 1.12 -11.89
CA ASP A 212 10.23 1.63 -11.06
C ASP A 212 11.59 1.35 -11.72
N ALA A 213 11.77 0.16 -12.30
CA ALA A 213 12.94 -0.15 -13.11
C ALA A 213 13.06 0.77 -14.34
N LEU A 214 11.94 1.07 -15.02
CA LEU A 214 11.91 1.97 -16.16
C LEU A 214 12.31 3.40 -15.77
N ALA A 215 11.80 3.90 -14.65
CA ALA A 215 12.13 5.23 -14.14
C ALA A 215 13.64 5.40 -13.81
N ARG A 216 14.34 4.29 -13.53
CA ARG A 216 15.78 4.26 -13.23
C ARG A 216 16.68 3.90 -14.41
N SER A 217 16.09 3.49 -15.54
CA SER A 217 16.84 3.06 -16.73
C SER A 217 17.42 4.26 -17.51
N GLU A 218 18.41 4.02 -18.37
CA GLU A 218 19.01 5.05 -19.25
C GLU A 218 18.08 5.37 -20.45
N VAL A 219 16.88 5.86 -20.18
CA VAL A 219 15.87 6.26 -21.17
C VAL A 219 15.60 7.78 -21.13
N PRO A 220 15.00 8.37 -22.18
CA PRO A 220 14.63 9.79 -22.18
C PRO A 220 13.81 10.22 -20.95
N ASP A 221 14.08 11.42 -20.43
CA ASP A 221 13.45 11.92 -19.20
C ASP A 221 11.91 11.95 -19.23
N PRO A 222 11.22 12.30 -20.34
CA PRO A 222 9.76 12.22 -20.38
C PRO A 222 9.22 10.82 -20.07
N ILE A 223 9.91 9.76 -20.51
CA ILE A 223 9.54 8.37 -20.24
C ILE A 223 9.76 8.03 -18.77
N LYS A 224 10.89 8.48 -18.19
CA LYS A 224 11.15 8.29 -16.75
C LYS A 224 10.09 8.95 -15.88
N GLN A 225 9.69 10.18 -16.21
CA GLN A 225 8.69 10.92 -15.45
C GLN A 225 7.30 10.29 -15.56
N ASP A 226 6.93 9.79 -16.74
CA ASP A 226 5.68 9.04 -16.92
C ASP A 226 5.67 7.74 -16.10
N ALA A 227 6.75 6.96 -16.19
CA ALA A 227 6.90 5.71 -15.43
C ALA A 227 6.80 5.96 -13.92
N LYS A 228 7.49 7.01 -13.41
CA LYS A 228 7.41 7.42 -12.01
C LYS A 228 5.97 7.75 -11.59
N ARG A 229 5.26 8.55 -12.39
CA ARG A 229 3.87 8.96 -12.11
C ARG A 229 2.95 7.74 -12.01
N ARG A 230 3.06 6.82 -12.98
CA ARG A 230 2.24 5.61 -13.03
C ARG A 230 2.58 4.63 -11.91
N ALA A 231 3.85 4.46 -11.57
CA ALA A 231 4.27 3.62 -10.45
C ALA A 231 3.66 4.10 -9.13
N LEU A 232 3.73 5.41 -8.85
CA LEU A 232 3.16 5.99 -7.63
C LEU A 232 1.63 5.90 -7.61
N ALA A 233 0.96 6.13 -8.74
CA ALA A 233 -0.50 5.96 -8.82
C ALA A 233 -0.93 4.51 -8.51
N LEU A 234 -0.20 3.51 -9.01
CA LEU A 234 -0.49 2.11 -8.72
C LEU A 234 -0.20 1.73 -7.26
N VAL A 235 0.82 2.32 -6.63
CA VAL A 235 1.03 2.20 -5.18
C VAL A 235 -0.17 2.80 -4.42
N ASP A 236 -0.66 3.95 -4.87
CA ASP A 236 -1.79 4.65 -4.27
C ASP A 236 -3.15 3.94 -4.47
N GLU A 237 -3.25 3.01 -5.39
CA GLU A 237 -4.44 2.17 -5.61
C GLU A 237 -4.27 0.74 -5.07
N GLY A 238 -3.11 0.43 -4.49
CA GLY A 238 -2.77 -0.90 -3.98
C GLY A 238 -3.57 -1.29 -2.73
N THR A 239 -3.93 -2.57 -2.67
CA THR A 239 -4.46 -3.25 -1.47
C THR A 239 -3.35 -3.57 -0.47
N ASP A 240 -3.69 -3.96 0.76
CA ASP A 240 -2.69 -4.38 1.76
C ASP A 240 -1.82 -5.55 1.27
N ALA A 241 -2.41 -6.49 0.53
CA ALA A 241 -1.68 -7.60 -0.09
C ALA A 241 -0.72 -7.12 -1.18
N ASP A 242 -1.16 -6.18 -2.02
CA ASP A 242 -0.30 -5.56 -3.03
C ASP A 242 0.88 -4.83 -2.39
N LEU A 243 0.62 -4.03 -1.36
CA LEU A 243 1.63 -3.26 -0.65
C LEU A 243 2.63 -4.17 0.06
N ALA A 244 2.17 -5.22 0.74
CA ALA A 244 3.06 -6.22 1.34
C ALA A 244 3.97 -6.87 0.29
N ARG A 245 3.43 -7.21 -0.88
CA ARG A 245 4.21 -7.74 -2.00
C ARG A 245 5.21 -6.71 -2.54
N MET A 246 4.81 -5.45 -2.70
CA MET A 246 5.67 -4.36 -3.15
C MET A 246 6.85 -4.13 -2.20
N VAL A 247 6.61 -4.06 -0.88
CA VAL A 247 7.67 -3.93 0.13
C VAL A 247 8.69 -5.06 0.03
N ALA A 248 8.26 -6.26 -0.33
CA ALA A 248 9.12 -7.45 -0.45
C ALA A 248 9.94 -7.53 -1.74
N ILE A 249 9.46 -6.99 -2.87
CA ILE A 249 10.08 -7.20 -4.19
C ILE A 249 10.73 -5.95 -4.81
N LEU A 250 10.34 -4.74 -4.39
CA LEU A 250 10.84 -3.51 -4.99
C LEU A 250 12.26 -3.19 -4.51
N ASP A 251 13.08 -2.59 -5.39
CA ASP A 251 14.39 -2.06 -5.03
C ASP A 251 14.22 -0.86 -4.10
N GLN A 252 14.88 -0.87 -2.95
CA GLN A 252 14.79 0.16 -1.92
C GLN A 252 15.33 1.52 -2.40
N ARG A 253 16.18 1.54 -3.44
CA ARG A 253 16.67 2.77 -4.08
C ARG A 253 15.67 3.35 -5.09
N GLY A 254 14.60 2.60 -5.38
CA GLY A 254 13.49 3.02 -6.23
C GLY A 254 12.63 4.10 -5.60
N ILE A 255 11.82 4.77 -6.41
CA ILE A 255 10.85 5.76 -5.93
C ILE A 255 9.59 5.09 -5.36
N ALA A 256 9.31 3.86 -5.79
CA ALA A 256 8.09 3.15 -5.44
C ALA A 256 8.18 2.45 -4.08
N TRP A 257 9.35 1.92 -3.70
CA TRP A 257 9.52 1.21 -2.44
C TRP A 257 9.26 2.10 -1.20
N PRO A 258 9.82 3.32 -1.10
CA PRO A 258 9.49 4.23 0.00
C PRO A 258 8.00 4.56 0.06
N ALA A 259 7.37 4.83 -1.09
CA ALA A 259 5.96 5.16 -1.17
C ALA A 259 5.07 4.00 -0.68
N ALA A 260 5.34 2.78 -1.17
CA ALA A 260 4.60 1.58 -0.77
C ALA A 260 4.76 1.28 0.72
N THR A 261 5.99 1.41 1.25
CA THR A 261 6.29 1.14 2.66
C THR A 261 5.61 2.14 3.60
N LYS A 262 5.65 3.44 3.27
CA LYS A 262 4.94 4.48 4.03
C LYS A 262 3.43 4.26 4.05
N ARG A 263 2.85 3.90 2.90
CA ARG A 263 1.42 3.59 2.80
C ARG A 263 1.04 2.34 3.60
N ALA A 264 1.85 1.28 3.50
CA ALA A 264 1.67 0.06 4.30
C ALA A 264 1.70 0.36 5.81
N LEU A 265 2.57 1.29 6.24
CA LEU A 265 2.65 1.72 7.63
C LEU A 265 1.36 2.42 8.08
N ARG A 266 0.82 3.36 7.29
CA ARG A 266 -0.49 4.00 7.59
C ARG A 266 -1.62 2.97 7.68
N ASN A 267 -1.64 2.00 6.78
CA ASN A 267 -2.67 0.95 6.78
C ASN A 267 -2.56 0.06 8.03
N ALA A 268 -1.34 -0.36 8.39
CA ALA A 268 -1.07 -1.12 9.61
C ALA A 268 -1.48 -0.35 10.88
N PHE A 269 -1.21 0.96 10.92
CA PHE A 269 -1.64 1.80 12.04
C PHE A 269 -3.17 1.87 12.14
N THR A 270 -3.85 2.06 11.01
CA THR A 270 -5.32 2.11 10.94
C THR A 270 -5.96 0.80 11.37
N SER A 271 -5.36 -0.34 11.02
CA SER A 271 -5.81 -1.68 11.44
C SER A 271 -5.34 -2.08 12.83
N SER A 272 -4.68 -1.18 13.58
CA SER A 272 -4.12 -1.42 14.91
C SER A 272 -3.03 -2.50 14.99
N ASP A 273 -2.40 -2.84 13.86
CA ASP A 273 -1.24 -3.75 13.81
C ASP A 273 0.06 -3.02 14.17
N MET A 274 0.23 -2.73 15.47
CA MET A 274 1.37 -1.95 15.97
C MET A 274 2.72 -2.67 15.76
N ALA A 275 2.73 -4.01 15.74
CA ALA A 275 3.93 -4.78 15.43
C ALA A 275 4.40 -4.50 13.99
N ARG A 276 3.46 -4.51 13.04
CA ARG A 276 3.76 -4.17 11.65
C ARG A 276 4.14 -2.70 11.46
N VAL A 277 3.53 -1.78 12.22
CA VAL A 277 3.93 -0.35 12.21
C VAL A 277 5.41 -0.20 12.61
N ARG A 278 5.84 -0.85 13.71
CA ARG A 278 7.24 -0.81 14.17
C ARG A 278 8.20 -1.41 13.14
N GLU A 279 7.85 -2.57 12.60
CA GLU A 279 8.66 -3.24 11.57
C GLU A 279 8.87 -2.31 10.36
N LEU A 280 7.80 -1.71 9.83
CA LEU A 280 7.87 -0.83 8.68
C LEU A 280 8.57 0.50 8.98
N ALA A 281 8.38 1.07 10.17
CA ALA A 281 9.08 2.27 10.61
C ALA A 281 10.59 2.04 10.70
N THR A 282 11.00 0.93 11.33
CA THR A 282 12.41 0.51 11.42
C THR A 282 13.00 0.30 10.03
N LEU A 283 12.24 -0.39 9.16
CA LEU A 283 12.68 -0.65 7.79
C LEU A 283 12.90 0.64 6.99
N LEU A 284 12.04 1.66 7.14
CA LEU A 284 12.21 2.98 6.53
C LEU A 284 13.45 3.70 7.08
N GLN A 285 13.64 3.66 8.40
CA GLN A 285 14.79 4.28 9.07
C GLN A 285 16.12 3.65 8.66
N ASP A 286 16.21 2.31 8.61
CA ASP A 286 17.41 1.57 8.22
C ASP A 286 17.88 1.90 6.80
N HIS A 287 16.94 2.25 5.92
CA HIS A 287 17.22 2.65 4.53
C HIS A 287 17.34 4.16 4.35
N GLY A 288 17.36 4.94 5.45
CA GLY A 288 17.52 6.39 5.41
C GLY A 288 16.36 7.11 4.72
N VAL A 289 15.16 6.53 4.73
CA VAL A 289 13.97 7.16 4.17
C VAL A 289 13.39 8.14 5.17
N ASP A 290 13.35 9.41 4.79
CA ASP A 290 12.69 10.45 5.56
C ASP A 290 11.18 10.18 5.66
N ILE A 291 10.64 10.24 6.87
CA ILE A 291 9.20 10.07 7.16
C ILE A 291 8.65 11.36 7.74
N ASP A 292 7.40 11.69 7.39
CA ASP A 292 6.75 12.90 7.87
C ASP A 292 6.37 12.80 9.36
N ASP A 293 5.96 13.93 9.95
CA ASP A 293 5.57 14.02 11.36
C ASP A 293 4.42 13.07 11.72
N GLU A 294 3.51 12.82 10.77
CA GLU A 294 2.38 11.89 10.93
C GLU A 294 2.90 10.47 11.15
N LEU A 295 3.73 9.96 10.24
CA LEU A 295 4.32 8.62 10.33
C LEU A 295 5.24 8.48 11.55
N THR A 296 5.96 9.55 11.91
CA THR A 296 6.80 9.59 13.12
C THR A 296 5.95 9.42 14.37
N ALA A 297 4.81 10.12 14.48
CA ALA A 297 3.89 9.97 15.60
C ALA A 297 3.29 8.56 15.68
N MET A 298 2.96 7.95 14.52
CA MET A 298 2.50 6.56 14.44
C MET A 298 3.57 5.58 14.96
N ALA A 299 4.82 5.75 14.53
CA ALA A 299 5.94 4.92 14.97
C ALA A 299 6.19 5.04 16.48
N VAL A 300 6.23 6.26 17.02
CA VAL A 300 6.39 6.51 18.47
C VAL A 300 5.27 5.84 19.28
N ARG A 301 4.03 5.92 18.80
CA ARG A 301 2.91 5.25 19.47
C ARG A 301 3.03 3.72 19.42
N ALA A 302 3.53 3.19 18.32
CA ALA A 302 3.77 1.76 18.18
C ALA A 302 4.91 1.28 19.11
N GLU A 303 5.96 2.07 19.32
CA GLU A 303 7.01 1.82 20.33
C GLU A 303 6.46 1.83 21.76
N GLN A 304 5.65 2.85 22.10
CA GLN A 304 5.07 2.98 23.43
C GLN A 304 4.12 1.84 23.82
N THR A 305 3.54 1.15 22.84
CA THR A 305 2.67 -0.02 23.07
C THR A 305 3.45 -1.33 23.22
N GLU A 306 4.76 -1.36 22.97
CA GLU A 306 5.61 -2.54 23.20
C GLU A 306 6.17 -2.60 24.63
N GLU A 307 6.51 -1.44 25.19
CA GLU A 307 6.95 -1.34 26.59
C GLU A 307 5.75 -1.24 27.56
N VAL A 308 4.81 -2.17 27.49
CA VAL A 308 3.76 -2.30 28.51
C VAL A 308 4.30 -3.12 29.67
N ASP A 309 4.21 -2.59 30.89
CA ASP A 309 4.46 -3.42 32.07
C ASP A 309 3.24 -4.30 32.33
N SER A 310 3.37 -5.57 31.93
CA SER A 310 2.33 -6.60 32.15
C SER A 310 1.96 -6.82 33.63
N ARG A 311 2.74 -6.25 34.56
CA ARG A 311 2.50 -6.32 36.00
C ARG A 311 1.89 -5.04 36.57
N ALA A 312 1.77 -3.96 35.82
CA ALA A 312 1.23 -2.69 36.31
C ALA A 312 -0.23 -2.50 35.88
N ILE A 313 -1.13 -2.34 36.86
CA ILE A 313 -2.53 -2.00 36.63
C ILE A 313 -2.76 -0.58 37.16
N GLY A 314 -3.37 0.26 36.35
CA GLY A 314 -3.80 1.60 36.72
C GLY A 314 -5.16 1.58 37.42
N ALA A 315 -5.37 2.47 38.38
CA ALA A 315 -6.70 2.73 38.93
C ALA A 315 -6.95 4.23 39.02
N ILE A 316 -8.14 4.68 38.61
CA ILE A 316 -8.56 6.07 38.76
C ILE A 316 -9.80 6.09 39.64
N LEU A 317 -9.67 6.68 40.83
CA LEU A 317 -10.69 6.63 41.88
C LEU A 317 -10.85 8.01 42.52
N PRO A 318 -12.05 8.37 42.98
CA PRO A 318 -12.25 9.61 43.74
C PRO A 318 -11.79 9.39 45.19
N LEU A 319 -10.52 9.63 45.48
CA LEU A 319 -9.92 9.47 46.82
C LEU A 319 -9.95 10.77 47.63
N THR A 320 -10.44 11.86 47.03
CA THR A 320 -10.77 13.11 47.70
C THR A 320 -12.16 13.61 47.30
N GLY A 321 -12.66 14.61 48.02
CA GLY A 321 -13.98 15.21 47.74
C GLY A 321 -15.15 14.37 48.25
N ARG A 322 -16.33 14.60 47.65
CA ARG A 322 -17.62 14.07 48.16
C ARG A 322 -17.73 12.54 48.07
N ALA A 323 -17.08 11.93 47.09
CA ALA A 323 -17.14 10.49 46.84
C ALA A 323 -15.97 9.70 47.46
N ARG A 324 -15.17 10.33 48.34
CA ARG A 324 -13.96 9.74 48.94
C ARG A 324 -14.20 8.36 49.55
N GLU A 325 -15.23 8.23 50.37
CA GLU A 325 -15.49 6.97 51.09
C GLU A 325 -15.72 5.80 50.11
N VAL A 326 -16.47 6.05 49.04
CA VAL A 326 -16.73 5.07 47.98
C VAL A 326 -15.44 4.74 47.20
N GLY A 327 -14.61 5.75 46.90
CA GLY A 327 -13.33 5.55 46.24
C GLY A 327 -12.34 4.75 47.10
N GLU A 328 -12.31 4.99 48.41
CA GLU A 328 -11.49 4.22 49.35
C GLU A 328 -11.95 2.75 49.44
N ASP A 329 -13.26 2.50 49.46
CA ASP A 329 -13.80 1.14 49.44
C ASP A 329 -13.46 0.41 48.14
N ALA A 330 -13.57 1.08 46.99
CA ALA A 330 -13.13 0.54 45.72
C ALA A 330 -11.63 0.21 45.72
N LEU A 331 -10.79 1.10 46.27
CA LEU A 331 -9.36 0.85 46.39
C LEU A 331 -9.06 -0.36 47.28
N ARG A 332 -9.71 -0.48 48.44
CA ARG A 332 -9.60 -1.65 49.33
C ARG A 332 -9.99 -2.94 48.61
N GLY A 333 -11.07 -2.90 47.83
CA GLY A 333 -11.52 -4.04 47.01
C GLY A 333 -10.48 -4.45 45.97
N LEU A 334 -9.87 -3.49 45.27
CA LEU A 334 -8.80 -3.76 44.30
C LEU A 334 -7.56 -4.35 44.97
N LEU A 335 -7.13 -3.80 46.10
CA LEU A 335 -5.98 -4.33 46.85
C LEU A 335 -6.24 -5.76 47.32
N LEU A 336 -7.44 -6.04 47.83
CA LEU A 336 -7.85 -7.39 48.24
C LEU A 336 -7.84 -8.36 47.04
N ALA A 337 -8.43 -7.97 45.91
CA ALA A 337 -8.49 -8.79 44.71
C ALA A 337 -7.10 -9.11 44.14
N LEU A 338 -6.17 -8.17 44.23
CA LEU A 338 -4.79 -8.35 43.78
C LEU A 338 -3.89 -9.05 44.81
N GLY A 339 -4.42 -9.38 45.99
CA GLY A 339 -3.65 -9.99 47.08
C GLY A 339 -2.51 -9.08 47.57
N LEU A 340 -2.66 -7.76 47.43
CA LEU A 340 -1.64 -6.79 47.79
C LEU A 340 -1.75 -6.42 49.26
N PRO A 341 -0.69 -6.61 50.07
CA PRO A 341 -0.64 -6.11 51.44
C PRO A 341 -0.84 -4.60 51.46
N ALA A 342 -1.41 -4.08 52.55
CA ALA A 342 -1.53 -2.63 52.77
C ALA A 342 -0.17 -1.91 52.73
N ASP A 343 0.91 -2.63 53.03
CA ASP A 343 2.28 -2.12 53.14
C ASP A 343 3.06 -2.19 51.80
N GLY A 344 2.43 -2.69 50.73
CA GLY A 344 3.02 -2.77 49.39
C GLY A 344 3.32 -4.19 48.88
N PRO A 345 3.80 -4.32 47.62
CA PRO A 345 3.97 -5.61 46.96
C PRO A 345 5.01 -6.49 47.66
N ALA A 346 4.67 -7.78 47.84
CA ALA A 346 5.49 -8.75 48.57
C ALA A 346 6.88 -8.99 47.97
N ASN A 347 7.07 -8.75 46.67
CA ASN A 347 8.37 -8.78 45.99
C ASN A 347 8.32 -8.00 44.67
N LYS A 348 9.49 -7.88 44.01
CA LYS A 348 9.68 -7.18 42.72
C LYS A 348 8.94 -7.80 41.52
N ASP A 349 8.41 -9.01 41.66
CA ASP A 349 7.70 -9.73 40.61
C ASP A 349 6.16 -9.73 40.82
N ALA A 350 5.68 -9.15 41.92
CA ALA A 350 4.25 -9.02 42.19
C ALA A 350 3.58 -7.99 41.27
N LEU A 351 2.27 -8.16 41.06
CA LEU A 351 1.43 -7.14 40.43
C LEU A 351 1.55 -5.82 41.21
N ARG A 352 1.49 -4.70 40.48
CA ARG A 352 1.57 -3.35 41.02
C ARG A 352 0.28 -2.63 40.67
N LEU A 353 -0.37 -2.07 41.68
CA LEU A 353 -1.50 -1.17 41.50
C LEU A 353 -0.99 0.27 41.58
N VAL A 354 -1.10 1.02 40.48
CA VAL A 354 -0.80 2.45 40.45
C VAL A 354 -2.12 3.20 40.40
N PHE A 355 -2.49 3.84 41.51
CA PHE A 355 -3.76 4.57 41.60
C PHE A 355 -3.58 6.08 41.53
N ARG A 356 -4.57 6.77 40.96
CA ARG A 356 -4.64 8.24 40.91
C ARG A 356 -5.97 8.73 41.45
N ASP A 357 -5.90 9.79 42.24
CA ASP A 357 -7.06 10.52 42.71
C ASP A 357 -7.53 11.49 41.62
N ASP A 358 -8.77 11.32 41.16
CA ASP A 358 -9.41 12.28 40.26
C ASP A 358 -10.26 13.34 40.99
N GLY A 359 -10.59 13.12 42.27
CA GLY A 359 -11.48 13.97 43.05
C GLY A 359 -12.88 14.15 42.43
N GLY A 360 -13.27 13.30 41.49
CA GLY A 360 -14.49 13.45 40.68
C GLY A 360 -14.41 14.50 39.56
N ASP A 361 -13.21 14.95 39.17
CA ASP A 361 -13.00 15.96 38.12
C ASP A 361 -12.57 15.34 36.77
N PRO A 362 -13.35 15.53 35.68
CA PRO A 362 -13.04 14.93 34.37
C PRO A 362 -11.69 15.34 33.77
N ALA A 363 -11.21 16.56 34.01
CA ALA A 363 -9.94 17.02 33.45
C ALA A 363 -8.75 16.34 34.17
N ARG A 364 -8.81 16.25 35.50
CA ARG A 364 -7.87 15.45 36.31
C ARG A 364 -7.90 13.99 35.89
N THR A 365 -9.08 13.43 35.60
CA THR A 365 -9.21 12.06 35.10
C THR A 365 -8.44 11.84 33.80
N ARG A 366 -8.58 12.74 32.79
CA ARG A 366 -7.82 12.62 31.53
C ARG A 366 -6.31 12.66 31.77
N ALA A 367 -5.84 13.59 32.60
CA ALA A 367 -4.43 13.68 32.96
C ALA A 367 -3.92 12.43 33.68
N ALA A 368 -4.75 11.82 34.54
CA ALA A 368 -4.42 10.57 35.20
C ALA A 368 -4.28 9.40 34.22
N VAL A 369 -5.14 9.32 33.18
CA VAL A 369 -4.98 8.33 32.11
C VAL A 369 -3.63 8.53 31.41
N ASP A 370 -3.31 9.75 31.01
CA ASP A 370 -2.03 10.06 30.34
C ASP A 370 -0.83 9.65 31.18
N GLU A 371 -0.83 9.96 32.47
CA GLU A 371 0.27 9.62 33.37
C GLU A 371 0.40 8.11 33.56
N LEU A 372 -0.72 7.40 33.79
CA LEU A 372 -0.71 5.95 33.99
C LEU A 372 -0.15 5.22 32.77
N VAL A 373 -0.50 5.68 31.56
CA VAL A 373 -0.03 5.06 30.31
C VAL A 373 1.43 5.44 30.02
N SER A 374 1.75 6.73 30.03
CA SER A 374 3.08 7.21 29.59
C SER A 374 4.19 6.94 30.61
N THR A 375 3.91 7.09 31.90
CA THR A 375 4.93 7.00 32.96
C THR A 375 4.96 5.62 33.58
N HIS A 376 3.79 5.05 33.86
CA HIS A 376 3.69 3.78 34.58
C HIS A 376 3.46 2.57 33.67
N ARG A 377 3.21 2.80 32.36
CA ARG A 377 3.08 1.76 31.33
C ARG A 377 2.08 0.68 31.72
N VAL A 378 0.97 1.10 32.33
CA VAL A 378 -0.03 0.16 32.83
C VAL A 378 -0.65 -0.65 31.69
N ILE A 379 -0.88 -1.94 31.92
CA ILE A 379 -1.51 -2.83 30.94
C ILE A 379 -3.03 -2.60 30.82
N ALA A 380 -3.65 -2.05 31.87
CA ALA A 380 -5.06 -1.74 31.90
C ALA A 380 -5.36 -0.69 32.97
N ILE A 381 -6.52 -0.04 32.86
CA ILE A 381 -7.04 0.92 33.84
C ILE A 381 -8.36 0.40 34.44
N ILE A 382 -8.52 0.50 35.76
CA ILE A 382 -9.77 0.19 36.46
C ILE A 382 -10.37 1.46 37.08
N GLY A 383 -11.68 1.63 36.94
CA GLY A 383 -12.38 2.89 37.20
C GLY A 383 -12.45 3.77 35.94
N PRO A 384 -12.96 5.01 36.03
CA PRO A 384 -13.53 5.69 37.21
C PRO A 384 -14.93 5.21 37.65
N LEU A 385 -15.43 5.82 38.74
CA LEU A 385 -16.72 5.49 39.37
C LEU A 385 -17.88 6.41 38.94
N ALA A 386 -17.62 7.71 38.72
CA ALA A 386 -18.68 8.65 38.33
C ALA A 386 -18.85 8.67 36.81
N GLY A 387 -20.08 8.91 36.33
CA GLY A 387 -20.39 8.90 34.89
C GLY A 387 -19.55 9.90 34.06
N ALA A 388 -19.40 11.13 34.53
CA ALA A 388 -18.65 12.16 33.81
C ALA A 388 -17.14 11.87 33.73
N THR A 389 -16.55 11.41 34.83
CA THR A 389 -15.13 11.00 34.85
C THR A 389 -14.94 9.73 34.03
N ALA A 390 -15.86 8.77 34.10
CA ALA A 390 -15.78 7.55 33.30
C ALA A 390 -15.87 7.83 31.79
N GLN A 391 -16.71 8.78 31.37
CA GLN A 391 -16.76 9.23 29.98
C GLN A 391 -15.41 9.84 29.54
N ALA A 392 -14.86 10.76 30.34
CA ALA A 392 -13.59 11.42 30.02
C ALA A 392 -12.40 10.44 29.98
N ALA A 393 -12.38 9.46 30.90
CA ALA A 393 -11.39 8.38 30.90
C ALA A 393 -11.56 7.47 29.68
N ALA A 394 -12.80 7.09 29.33
CA ALA A 394 -13.09 6.19 28.23
C ALA A 394 -12.66 6.79 26.89
N GLU A 395 -12.94 8.08 26.65
CA GLU A 395 -12.46 8.81 25.48
C GLU A 395 -10.94 8.75 25.40
N ARG A 396 -10.24 9.12 26.48
CA ARG A 396 -8.78 9.17 26.46
C ARG A 396 -8.11 7.79 26.38
N ALA A 397 -8.63 6.80 27.09
CA ALA A 397 -8.12 5.43 27.02
C ALA A 397 -8.34 4.82 25.63
N SER A 398 -9.46 5.14 24.96
CA SER A 398 -9.71 4.75 23.57
C SER A 398 -8.77 5.45 22.59
N GLU A 399 -8.54 6.75 22.78
CA GLU A 399 -7.55 7.51 22.00
C GLU A 399 -6.16 6.91 22.10
N LEU A 400 -5.78 6.34 23.26
CA LEU A 400 -4.47 5.72 23.51
C LEU A 400 -4.42 4.22 23.22
N GLY A 401 -5.57 3.55 23.06
CA GLY A 401 -5.65 2.11 22.84
C GLY A 401 -5.35 1.28 24.10
N VAL A 402 -5.79 1.74 25.27
CA VAL A 402 -5.54 1.07 26.56
C VAL A 402 -6.84 0.50 27.11
N PRO A 403 -6.90 -0.81 27.44
CA PRO A 403 -8.09 -1.41 28.02
C PRO A 403 -8.50 -0.73 29.34
N MET A 404 -9.79 -0.44 29.48
CA MET A 404 -10.36 0.16 30.68
C MET A 404 -11.60 -0.60 31.14
N ILE A 405 -11.69 -0.85 32.44
CA ILE A 405 -12.89 -1.36 33.11
C ILE A 405 -13.52 -0.23 33.92
N ALA A 406 -14.60 0.33 33.40
CA ALA A 406 -15.35 1.41 34.05
C ALA A 406 -16.19 0.84 35.21
N LEU A 407 -16.06 1.45 36.39
CA LEU A 407 -16.78 1.07 37.62
C LEU A 407 -18.03 1.94 37.84
N THR A 408 -18.75 2.23 36.76
CA THR A 408 -19.92 3.11 36.75
C THR A 408 -21.15 2.39 36.16
N PRO A 409 -22.37 2.67 36.66
CA PRO A 409 -23.61 2.20 36.04
C PRO A 409 -23.98 3.01 34.77
N THR A 410 -23.37 4.17 34.56
CA THR A 410 -23.56 4.97 33.34
C THR A 410 -22.63 4.47 32.25
N LYS A 411 -23.20 4.00 31.14
CA LYS A 411 -22.42 3.50 29.99
C LYS A 411 -21.60 4.64 29.36
N PRO A 412 -20.26 4.54 29.32
CA PRO A 412 -19.44 5.47 28.56
C PRO A 412 -19.63 5.28 27.04
N ALA A 413 -19.06 6.17 26.23
CA ALA A 413 -19.03 6.02 24.77
C ALA A 413 -18.52 4.62 24.35
N GLU A 414 -19.13 4.05 23.31
CA GLU A 414 -18.76 2.73 22.81
C GLU A 414 -17.35 2.74 22.21
N SER A 415 -16.55 1.75 22.62
CA SER A 415 -15.18 1.56 22.16
C SER A 415 -14.75 0.12 22.43
N PRO A 416 -13.95 -0.50 21.55
CA PRO A 416 -13.42 -1.85 21.78
C PRO A 416 -12.51 -1.94 23.01
N TRP A 417 -12.03 -0.80 23.52
CA TRP A 417 -11.13 -0.73 24.66
C TRP A 417 -11.87 -0.66 26.01
N ILE A 418 -13.17 -0.41 26.01
CA ILE A 418 -13.91 -0.02 27.22
C ILE A 418 -14.94 -1.08 27.60
N SER A 419 -14.81 -1.63 28.80
CA SER A 419 -15.78 -2.54 29.41
C SER A 419 -16.44 -1.89 30.62
N GLN A 420 -17.74 -2.08 30.78
CA GLN A 420 -18.49 -1.61 31.95
C GLN A 420 -18.71 -2.77 32.91
N LEU A 421 -18.31 -2.62 34.18
CA LEU A 421 -18.43 -3.70 35.17
C LEU A 421 -19.77 -3.68 35.94
N MET A 422 -20.40 -2.51 36.08
CA MET A 422 -21.66 -2.40 36.82
C MET A 422 -22.85 -2.70 35.92
N LEU A 423 -23.89 -3.31 36.50
CA LEU A 423 -25.19 -3.48 35.84
C LEU A 423 -25.74 -2.12 35.44
N SER A 424 -26.23 -2.02 34.20
CA SER A 424 -27.03 -0.86 33.81
C SER A 424 -28.36 -0.89 34.57
N PRO A 425 -28.99 0.27 34.82
CA PRO A 425 -30.31 0.33 35.45
C PRO A 425 -31.35 -0.54 34.73
N ASP A 426 -31.28 -0.65 33.39
CA ASP A 426 -32.14 -1.54 32.60
C ASP A 426 -31.91 -3.02 32.86
N ALA A 427 -30.64 -3.44 32.98
CA ALA A 427 -30.31 -4.84 33.28
C ALA A 427 -30.77 -5.22 34.69
N GLU A 428 -30.49 -4.35 35.67
CA GLU A 428 -30.90 -4.52 37.06
C GLU A 428 -32.42 -4.56 37.20
N ALA A 429 -33.13 -3.61 36.59
CA ALA A 429 -34.59 -3.57 36.58
C ALA A 429 -35.20 -4.82 35.93
N ARG A 430 -34.65 -5.26 34.80
CA ARG A 430 -35.10 -6.47 34.09
C ARG A 430 -35.00 -7.70 34.97
N ASP A 431 -33.88 -7.88 35.65
CA ASP A 431 -33.65 -9.03 36.51
C ASP A 431 -34.52 -8.97 37.76
N LEU A 432 -34.59 -7.82 38.44
CA LEU A 432 -35.36 -7.65 39.67
C LEU A 432 -36.88 -7.83 39.44
N VAL A 433 -37.45 -7.07 38.49
CA VAL A 433 -38.88 -7.14 38.17
C VAL A 433 -39.21 -8.50 37.56
N GLY A 434 -38.38 -8.99 36.65
CA GLY A 434 -38.58 -10.29 36.01
C GLY A 434 -38.58 -11.43 37.03
N HIS A 435 -37.66 -11.41 38.01
CA HIS A 435 -37.66 -12.37 39.10
C HIS A 435 -38.95 -12.28 39.93
N ALA A 436 -39.35 -11.08 40.34
CA ALA A 436 -40.57 -10.87 41.12
C ALA A 436 -41.83 -11.38 40.41
N VAL A 437 -41.96 -11.15 39.09
CA VAL A 437 -43.09 -11.66 38.29
C VAL A 437 -43.09 -13.18 38.22
N ARG A 438 -41.91 -13.81 38.04
CA ARG A 438 -41.77 -15.28 38.05
C ARG A 438 -42.13 -15.89 39.40
N THR A 439 -41.88 -15.19 40.50
CA THR A 439 -42.30 -15.61 41.85
C THR A 439 -43.75 -15.26 42.18
N GLY A 440 -44.51 -14.75 41.21
CA GLY A 440 -45.97 -14.53 41.34
C GLY A 440 -46.40 -13.09 41.60
N ALA A 441 -45.48 -12.12 41.66
CA ALA A 441 -45.87 -10.72 41.78
C ALA A 441 -46.64 -10.27 40.52
N ARG A 442 -47.69 -9.46 40.75
CA ARG A 442 -48.55 -8.91 39.68
C ARG A 442 -48.77 -7.41 39.81
N ARG A 443 -48.42 -6.83 40.96
CA ARG A 443 -48.65 -5.43 41.31
C ARG A 443 -47.42 -4.88 42.02
N PHE A 444 -46.91 -3.75 41.56
CA PHE A 444 -45.63 -3.18 41.98
C PHE A 444 -45.80 -1.75 42.50
N VAL A 445 -44.98 -1.39 43.49
CA VAL A 445 -44.74 0.00 43.90
C VAL A 445 -43.26 0.28 43.69
N VAL A 446 -42.94 1.40 43.03
CA VAL A 446 -41.56 1.84 42.78
C VAL A 446 -41.26 3.04 43.67
N ALA A 447 -40.56 2.79 44.78
CA ALA A 447 -40.00 3.86 45.61
C ALA A 447 -38.57 4.17 45.17
N HIS A 448 -38.23 5.43 44.92
CA HIS A 448 -36.91 5.80 44.42
C HIS A 448 -36.42 7.13 44.97
N SER A 449 -35.09 7.24 45.14
CA SER A 449 -34.49 8.53 45.47
C SER A 449 -34.59 9.49 44.28
N GLU A 450 -34.62 10.79 44.57
CA GLU A 450 -34.56 11.86 43.57
C GLU A 450 -33.14 12.07 43.01
N SER A 451 -32.21 11.13 43.26
CA SER A 451 -30.89 11.12 42.63
C SER A 451 -30.98 10.74 41.14
N PRO A 452 -30.03 11.16 40.29
CA PRO A 452 -30.01 10.76 38.89
C PRO A 452 -30.05 9.24 38.67
N TYR A 453 -29.32 8.47 39.49
CA TYR A 453 -29.35 7.00 39.45
C TYR A 453 -30.70 6.43 39.88
N GLY A 454 -31.27 6.93 40.98
CA GLY A 454 -32.59 6.50 41.47
C GLY A 454 -33.70 6.75 40.45
N ILE A 455 -33.68 7.90 39.78
CA ILE A 455 -34.60 8.24 38.69
C ILE A 455 -34.41 7.30 37.50
N ALA A 456 -33.16 7.03 37.09
CA ALA A 456 -32.86 6.14 35.97
C ALA A 456 -33.35 4.70 36.23
N LEU A 457 -33.08 4.15 37.42
CA LEU A 457 -33.54 2.82 37.80
C LEU A 457 -35.07 2.75 37.95
N ALA A 458 -35.71 3.79 38.48
CA ALA A 458 -37.16 3.85 38.56
C ALA A 458 -37.82 3.85 37.18
N ASN A 459 -37.27 4.61 36.22
CA ASN A 459 -37.74 4.62 34.84
C ASN A 459 -37.58 3.24 34.18
N ALA A 460 -36.42 2.60 34.37
CA ALA A 460 -36.16 1.26 33.85
C ALA A 460 -37.08 0.20 34.48
N ALA A 461 -37.33 0.28 35.79
CA ALA A 461 -38.26 -0.60 36.50
C ALA A 461 -39.69 -0.43 36.00
N GLU A 462 -40.17 0.79 35.87
CA GLU A 462 -41.50 1.11 35.35
C GLU A 462 -41.71 0.60 33.91
N ALA A 463 -40.72 0.78 33.04
CA ALA A 463 -40.74 0.23 31.68
C ALA A 463 -40.81 -1.30 31.69
N THR A 464 -40.00 -1.94 32.53
CA THR A 464 -39.96 -3.40 32.66
C THR A 464 -41.27 -3.97 33.22
N ILE A 465 -41.84 -3.36 34.27
CA ILE A 465 -43.12 -3.76 34.87
C ILE A 465 -44.21 -3.78 33.79
N ARG A 466 -44.33 -2.70 33.01
CA ARG A 466 -45.30 -2.61 31.92
C ARG A 466 -45.07 -3.69 30.86
N ALA A 467 -43.81 -3.93 30.47
CA ALA A 467 -43.47 -4.94 29.47
C ALA A 467 -43.84 -6.38 29.92
N THR A 468 -43.82 -6.66 31.22
CA THR A 468 -44.23 -7.96 31.77
C THR A 468 -45.75 -8.14 31.91
N GLY A 469 -46.55 -7.09 31.67
CA GLY A 469 -47.99 -7.09 31.88
C GLY A 469 -48.43 -6.99 33.34
N ALA A 470 -47.50 -6.70 34.26
CA ALA A 470 -47.82 -6.43 35.66
C ALA A 470 -48.29 -4.98 35.86
N GLU A 471 -49.05 -4.73 36.93
CA GLU A 471 -49.57 -3.40 37.27
C GLU A 471 -48.52 -2.60 38.05
N LEU A 472 -48.22 -1.38 37.60
CA LEU A 472 -47.56 -0.37 38.44
C LEU A 472 -48.63 0.38 39.24
N ALA A 473 -48.74 0.10 40.53
CA ALA A 473 -49.73 0.71 41.41
C ALA A 473 -49.35 2.14 41.81
N LEU A 474 -48.07 2.38 42.10
CA LEU A 474 -47.59 3.67 42.59
C LEU A 474 -46.11 3.88 42.32
N ARG A 475 -45.74 5.15 42.09
CA ARG A 475 -44.35 5.61 42.03
C ARG A 475 -44.15 6.67 43.12
N LEU A 476 -43.18 6.43 44.00
CA LEU A 476 -42.92 7.23 45.19
C LEU A 476 -41.50 7.80 45.15
N PRO A 477 -41.32 9.08 44.75
CA PRO A 477 -40.04 9.75 44.90
C PRO A 477 -39.78 10.11 46.37
N TYR A 478 -38.50 10.08 46.77
CA TYR A 478 -38.06 10.61 48.07
C TYR A 478 -36.72 11.38 47.94
N PRO A 479 -36.49 12.42 48.75
CA PRO A 479 -35.21 13.14 48.76
C PRO A 479 -34.02 12.21 49.00
N ALA A 480 -32.89 12.44 48.32
CA ALA A 480 -31.74 11.52 48.35
C ALA A 480 -31.11 11.35 49.76
N ASP A 481 -31.33 12.28 50.67
CA ASP A 481 -30.86 12.30 52.05
C ASP A 481 -31.91 11.79 53.07
N THR A 482 -33.01 11.21 52.59
CA THR A 482 -34.07 10.65 53.45
C THR A 482 -33.53 9.51 54.32
N ALA A 483 -33.57 9.69 55.64
CA ALA A 483 -33.17 8.67 56.62
C ALA A 483 -34.36 7.92 57.28
N ASN A 484 -35.58 8.44 57.13
CA ASN A 484 -36.79 7.83 57.66
C ASN A 484 -37.86 7.71 56.57
N PHE A 485 -38.21 6.46 56.24
CA PHE A 485 -39.16 6.11 55.18
C PHE A 485 -40.57 5.82 55.70
N ALA A 486 -40.81 5.87 57.02
CA ALA A 486 -42.15 5.65 57.60
C ALA A 486 -43.27 6.57 57.06
N PRO A 487 -43.00 7.80 56.56
CA PRO A 487 -44.02 8.64 55.94
C PRO A 487 -44.41 8.29 54.50
N LEU A 488 -43.67 7.38 53.83
CA LEU A 488 -43.98 6.87 52.48
C LEU A 488 -44.96 5.70 52.57
#